data_AF-A0A951R164-F1
#
_entry.id   AF-A0A951R164-F1
#
_cell.length_a   1.000
_cell.length_b   1.000
_cell.length_c   1.000
_cell.angle_alpha   90.00
_cell.angle_beta   90.00
_cell.angle_gamma   90.00
#
_symmetry.space_group_name_H-M   'P 1'
#
loop_
_entity.id
_entity.type
_entity.pdbx_description
1 polymer ?
#
loop_
_entity_poly.entity_id
_entity_poly.type
_entity_poly.pdbx_seq_one_letter_code
_entity_poly.pdbx_strand_id
1 'polypeptide(L)'
;MEDKILKFVSVDDVPEGCRDLVDIFGMDVFIRLIEFCGGSSIYLPSKGSVFRNARNRVIRDEFDGGNFRELSGRFGISDMQIRNIVR
;
A
#
# COMPACT_ATOMS: atom_id res chain seq x y z
N MET A 1 -6.77 6.61 31.57
CA MET A 1 -7.73 5.54 31.91
C MET A 1 -7.65 4.45 30.85
N GLU A 2 -7.61 4.83 29.57
CA GLU A 2 -7.29 3.97 28.41
C GLU A 2 -6.04 3.12 28.59
N ASP A 3 -4.89 3.69 28.96
CA ASP A 3 -3.63 2.93 29.10
C ASP A 3 -3.73 1.73 30.07
N LYS A 4 -4.59 1.84 31.09
CA LYS A 4 -4.78 0.77 32.08
C LYS A 4 -5.65 -0.35 31.54
N ILE A 5 -6.49 -0.07 30.55
CA ILE A 5 -7.43 -0.99 29.94
C ILE A 5 -6.83 -1.64 28.69
N LEU A 6 -5.91 -0.95 27.99
CA LEU A 6 -5.33 -1.41 26.72
C LEU A 6 -4.75 -2.83 26.80
N LYS A 7 -4.11 -3.17 27.93
CA LYS A 7 -3.55 -4.51 28.19
C LYS A 7 -4.59 -5.64 28.28
N PHE A 8 -5.87 -5.30 28.39
CA PHE A 8 -6.98 -6.26 28.42
C PHE A 8 -7.74 -6.31 27.10
N VAL A 9 -7.44 -5.41 26.15
CA VAL A 9 -8.06 -5.44 24.83
C VAL A 9 -7.59 -6.68 24.08
N SER A 10 -8.53 -7.36 23.46
CA SER A 10 -8.32 -8.59 22.70
C SER A 10 -8.93 -8.48 21.32
N VAL A 11 -8.64 -9.46 20.45
CA VAL A 11 -9.24 -9.51 19.11
C VAL A 11 -10.77 -9.70 19.17
N ASP A 12 -11.29 -10.24 20.27
CA ASP A 12 -12.72 -10.45 20.45
C ASP A 12 -13.48 -9.13 20.58
N ASP A 13 -12.82 -8.08 21.09
CA ASP A 13 -13.36 -6.72 21.19
C ASP A 13 -13.40 -5.99 19.83
N VAL A 14 -12.74 -6.55 18.80
CA VAL A 14 -12.69 -5.96 17.46
C VAL A 14 -13.85 -6.47 16.61
N PRO A 15 -14.59 -5.58 15.92
CA PRO A 15 -15.64 -5.98 14.99
C PRO A 15 -15.13 -7.00 13.97
N GLU A 16 -15.93 -8.01 13.66
CA GLU A 16 -15.53 -9.14 12.81
C GLU A 16 -14.92 -8.70 11.47
N GLY A 17 -15.53 -7.71 10.80
CA GLY A 17 -15.03 -7.16 9.53
C GLY A 17 -13.70 -6.41 9.61
N CYS A 18 -13.14 -6.21 10.80
CA CYS A 18 -11.84 -5.60 11.04
C CYS A 18 -10.81 -6.58 11.62
N ARG A 19 -11.18 -7.82 11.95
CA ARG A 19 -10.27 -8.80 12.56
C ARG A 19 -9.14 -9.21 11.61
N ASP A 20 -9.42 -9.31 10.32
CA ASP A 20 -8.39 -9.54 9.29
C ASP A 20 -7.29 -8.46 9.33
N LEU A 21 -7.64 -7.21 9.68
CA LEU A 21 -6.65 -6.14 9.81
C LEU A 21 -5.78 -6.33 11.05
N VAL A 22 -6.33 -6.88 12.13
CA VAL A 22 -5.57 -7.24 13.33
C VAL A 22 -4.61 -8.39 13.04
N ASP A 23 -5.03 -9.39 12.27
CA ASP A 23 -4.17 -10.51 11.88
C ASP A 23 -3.00 -10.04 10.99
N ILE A 24 -3.23 -9.05 10.13
CA ILE A 24 -2.21 -8.47 9.25
C ILE A 24 -1.25 -7.55 10.01
N PHE A 25 -1.77 -6.68 10.87
CA PHE A 25 -0.97 -5.61 11.50
C PHE A 25 -0.46 -5.94 12.89
N GLY A 26 -1.10 -6.88 13.59
CA GLY A 26 -0.99 -7.06 15.03
C GLY A 26 -1.78 -6.01 15.81
N MET A 27 -2.05 -6.31 17.08
CA MET A 27 -2.93 -5.50 17.90
C MET A 27 -2.40 -4.09 18.15
N ASP A 28 -1.09 -3.96 18.41
CA ASP A 28 -0.46 -2.68 18.71
C ASP A 28 -0.57 -1.67 17.55
N VAL A 29 -0.37 -2.13 16.32
CA VAL A 29 -0.45 -1.27 15.12
C VAL A 29 -1.90 -0.94 14.81
N PHE A 30 -2.82 -1.89 14.99
CA PHE A 30 -4.25 -1.64 14.82
C PHE A 30 -4.76 -0.56 15.79
N ILE A 31 -4.37 -0.60 17.07
CA ILE A 31 -4.72 0.44 18.04
C ILE A 31 -4.25 1.82 17.56
N ARG A 32 -2.99 1.95 17.14
CA ARG A 32 -2.47 3.22 16.60
C ARG A 32 -3.21 3.68 15.35
N LEU A 33 -3.66 2.75 14.52
CA LEU A 33 -4.45 3.05 13.33
C LEU A 33 -5.82 3.63 13.72
N ILE A 34 -6.54 3.01 14.66
CA ILE A 34 -7.84 3.52 15.11
C ILE A 34 -7.71 4.80 15.95
N GLU A 35 -6.60 5.01 16.65
CA GLU A 35 -6.29 6.31 17.28
C GLU A 35 -6.08 7.40 16.24
N PHE A 36 -5.43 7.06 15.12
CA PHE A 36 -5.16 8.01 14.05
C PHE A 36 -6.41 8.35 13.21
N CYS A 37 -7.26 7.37 12.92
CA CYS A 37 -8.35 7.55 11.97
C CYS A 37 -9.68 6.85 12.32
N GLY A 38 -9.82 6.32 13.52
CA GLY A 38 -11.06 5.70 13.98
C GLY A 38 -12.25 6.65 13.85
N GLY A 39 -13.38 6.15 13.37
CA GLY A 39 -14.58 6.95 13.12
C GLY A 39 -14.52 7.84 11.85
N SER A 40 -13.39 7.88 11.14
CA SER A 40 -13.25 8.58 9.87
C SER A 40 -13.43 7.65 8.67
N SER A 41 -13.75 8.20 7.51
CA SER A 41 -13.71 7.48 6.23
C SER A 41 -12.38 7.74 5.53
N ILE A 42 -11.51 6.74 5.51
CA ILE A 42 -10.22 6.80 4.81
C ILE A 42 -10.28 5.98 3.53
N TYR A 43 -9.80 6.59 2.44
CA TYR A 43 -9.56 5.90 1.19
C TYR A 43 -8.30 5.03 1.29
N LEU A 44 -8.46 3.72 1.08
CA LEU A 44 -7.35 2.79 0.88
C LEU A 44 -7.12 2.57 -0.62
N PRO A 45 -5.98 3.03 -1.17
CA PRO A 45 -5.70 2.88 -2.59
C PRO A 45 -5.48 1.41 -2.97
N SER A 46 -5.81 1.08 -4.22
CA SER A 46 -5.47 -0.24 -4.75
C SER A 46 -3.96 -0.41 -4.84
N LYS A 47 -3.48 -1.65 -4.63
CA LYS A 47 -2.06 -2.01 -4.77
C LYS A 47 -1.49 -1.52 -6.10
N GLY A 48 -2.22 -1.71 -7.20
CA GLY A 48 -1.80 -1.26 -8.52
C GLY A 48 -1.57 0.26 -8.60
N SER A 49 -2.44 1.06 -7.99
CA SER A 49 -2.30 2.53 -7.98
C SER A 49 -1.03 2.97 -7.25
N VAL A 50 -0.77 2.39 -6.07
CA VAL A 50 0.42 2.69 -5.26
C VAL A 50 1.70 2.28 -6.00
N PHE A 51 1.72 1.08 -6.58
CA PHE A 51 2.91 0.52 -7.21
C PHE A 51 3.21 1.16 -8.57
N ARG A 52 2.17 1.62 -9.29
CA ARG A 52 2.33 2.27 -10.60
C ARG A 52 3.29 3.45 -10.54
N ASN A 53 3.14 4.33 -9.54
CA ASN A 53 3.99 5.50 -9.43
C ASN A 53 5.44 5.12 -9.12
N ALA A 54 5.65 4.13 -8.25
CA ALA A 54 6.99 3.61 -7.97
C ALA A 54 7.63 2.99 -9.21
N ARG A 55 6.91 2.08 -9.90
CA ARG A 55 7.35 1.47 -11.15
C ARG A 55 7.74 2.53 -12.19
N ASN A 56 6.91 3.56 -12.37
CA ASN A 56 7.19 4.62 -13.34
C ASN A 56 8.43 5.43 -12.99
N ARG A 57 8.75 5.63 -11.70
CA ARG A 57 10.03 6.25 -11.30
C ARG A 57 11.21 5.36 -11.70
N VAL A 58 11.16 4.08 -11.34
CA VAL A 58 12.22 3.11 -11.70
C VAL A 58 12.42 3.04 -13.22
N ILE A 59 11.34 3.04 -14.01
CA ILE A 59 11.42 3.06 -15.48
C ILE A 59 12.15 4.31 -15.99
N ARG A 60 11.92 5.48 -15.39
CA ARG A 60 12.60 6.73 -15.79
C ARG A 60 14.07 6.72 -15.40
N ASP A 61 14.37 6.25 -14.19
CA ASP A 61 15.73 6.22 -13.65
C ASP A 61 16.62 5.25 -14.43
N GLU A 62 16.04 4.17 -14.97
CA GLU A 62 16.76 3.14 -15.72
C GLU A 62 16.64 3.27 -17.26
N PHE A 63 15.96 4.32 -17.76
CA PHE A 63 15.85 4.53 -19.19
C PHE A 63 17.15 5.12 -19.76
N ASP A 64 17.75 4.40 -20.72
CA ASP A 64 19.05 4.77 -21.31
C ASP A 64 18.94 5.52 -22.66
N GLY A 65 17.70 5.84 -23.08
CA GLY A 65 17.42 6.46 -24.38
C GLY A 65 16.95 5.49 -25.46
N GLY A 66 17.10 4.17 -25.27
CA GLY A 66 16.77 3.16 -26.29
C GLY A 66 16.27 1.80 -25.79
N ASN A 67 16.41 1.48 -24.50
CA ASN A 67 16.10 0.16 -23.91
C ASN A 67 14.59 -0.14 -23.72
N PHE A 68 13.73 0.34 -24.62
CA PHE A 68 12.27 0.18 -24.55
C PHE A 68 11.82 -1.29 -24.39
N ARG A 69 12.37 -2.19 -25.21
CA ARG A 69 12.00 -3.62 -25.19
C ARG A 69 12.42 -4.32 -23.90
N GLU A 70 13.56 -3.93 -23.33
CA GLU A 70 14.05 -4.48 -22.06
C GLU A 70 13.10 -4.10 -20.93
N LEU A 71 12.81 -2.81 -20.78
CA LEU A 71 11.91 -2.29 -19.75
C LEU A 71 10.48 -2.85 -19.91
N SER A 72 10.01 -2.96 -21.15
CA SER A 72 8.72 -3.55 -21.53
C SER A 72 8.60 -4.99 -21.04
N GLY A 73 9.58 -5.84 -21.36
CA GLY A 73 9.61 -7.25 -20.92
C GLY A 73 9.73 -7.39 -19.40
N ARG A 74 10.58 -6.57 -18.77
CA ARG A 74 10.82 -6.65 -17.32
C ARG A 74 9.61 -6.22 -16.49
N PHE A 75 8.89 -5.19 -16.93
CA PHE A 75 7.73 -4.67 -16.21
C PHE A 75 6.39 -5.20 -16.74
N GLY A 76 6.39 -6.03 -17.78
CA GLY A 76 5.19 -6.63 -18.37
C GLY A 76 4.22 -5.59 -18.94
N ILE A 77 4.72 -4.50 -19.52
CA ILE A 77 3.91 -3.43 -20.12
C ILE A 77 4.41 -3.10 -21.52
N SER A 78 3.55 -2.58 -22.39
CA SER A 78 3.92 -2.33 -23.78
C SER A 78 5.01 -1.26 -23.94
N ASP A 79 5.77 -1.34 -25.04
CA ASP A 79 6.74 -0.31 -25.43
C ASP A 79 6.11 1.09 -25.50
N MET A 80 4.84 1.18 -25.92
CA MET A 80 4.09 2.44 -25.94
C MET A 80 3.86 2.98 -24.52
N GLN A 81 3.58 2.12 -23.54
CA GLN A 81 3.48 2.54 -22.13
C GLN A 81 4.84 3.00 -21.59
N ILE A 82 5.93 2.33 -21.94
CA ILE A 82 7.28 2.81 -21.58
C ILE A 82 7.51 4.20 -22.18
N ARG A 83 7.24 4.41 -23.47
CA ARG A 83 7.34 5.72 -24.14
C ARG A 83 6.53 6.81 -23.43
N ASN A 84 5.30 6.50 -23.01
CA ASN A 84 4.46 7.44 -22.27
C ASN A 84 5.00 7.76 -20.87
N ILE A 85 5.71 6.83 -20.25
CA ILE A 85 6.27 7.00 -18.91
C ILE A 85 7.54 7.85 -18.94
N VAL A 86 8.41 7.63 -19.93
CA VAL A 86 9.72 8.32 -20.06
C VAL A 86 9.63 9.65 -20.82
N ARG A 87 8.46 9.96 -21.40
CA ARG A 87 8.17 11.26 -22.00
C ARG A 87 8.12 12.38 -20.96
#